data_AF-A0A9D9XD26-F1
#
_entry.id   AF-A0A9D9XD26-F1
#
_cell.length_a   1.000
_cell.length_b   1.000
_cell.length_c   1.000
_cell.angle_alpha   90.00
_cell.angle_beta   90.00
_cell.angle_gamma   90.00
#
_symmetry.space_group_name_H-M   'P 1'
#
loop_
_entity.id
_entity.type
_entity.pdbx_description
1 polymer ?
#
loop_
_entity_poly.entity_id
_entity_poly.type
_entity_poly.pdbx_seq_one_letter_code
_entity_poly.pdbx_strand_id
1 'polypeptide(L)'
;MQKILLYVFTLFISVLLLACCSKTTSTEEKTEESIIRSDSNSYAQGFSIDYFETYTRVTVNNAWQKGVVLKKYYLVQDMQTATPSDGQKIRIPITSIVANSCSHFEFLSM
;
A
#
# COMPACT_ATOMS: atom_id res chain seq x y z
N MET A 1 -11.17 -38.51 -39.39
CA MET A 1 -11.65 -38.28 -38.00
C MET A 1 -10.49 -37.89 -37.07
N GLN A 2 -9.46 -38.74 -36.91
CA GLN A 2 -8.33 -38.51 -35.99
C GLN A 2 -7.50 -37.23 -36.25
N LYS A 3 -7.30 -36.85 -37.52
CA LYS A 3 -6.56 -35.63 -37.88
C LYS A 3 -7.30 -34.33 -37.53
N ILE A 4 -8.63 -34.36 -37.54
CA ILE A 4 -9.48 -33.21 -37.17
C ILE A 4 -9.46 -33.02 -35.65
N LEU A 5 -9.52 -34.11 -34.88
CA LEU A 5 -9.40 -34.06 -33.42
C LEU A 5 -8.04 -33.51 -32.97
N LEU A 6 -6.96 -33.86 -33.68
CA LEU A 6 -5.61 -33.37 -33.40
C LEU A 6 -5.49 -31.86 -33.67
N TYR A 7 -6.08 -31.36 -34.77
CA TYR A 7 -6.09 -29.93 -35.08
C TYR A 7 -6.90 -29.11 -34.06
N VAL A 8 -8.04 -29.64 -33.60
CA VAL A 8 -8.85 -28.98 -32.56
C VAL A 8 -8.06 -28.90 -31.24
N PHE A 9 -7.32 -29.95 -30.89
CA PHE A 9 -6.49 -29.96 -29.67
C PHE A 9 -5.33 -28.96 -29.75
N THR A 10 -4.64 -28.87 -30.90
CA THR A 10 -3.58 -27.88 -31.13
C THR A 10 -4.11 -26.45 -31.08
N LEU A 11 -5.28 -26.20 -31.66
CA LEU A 11 -5.92 -24.87 -31.64
C LEU A 11 -6.33 -24.46 -30.22
N PHE A 12 -6.81 -25.40 -29.41
CA PHE A 12 -7.19 -25.14 -28.01
C PHE A 12 -5.97 -24.78 -27.13
N ILE A 13 -4.84 -25.47 -27.32
CA ILE A 13 -3.58 -25.16 -26.61
C ILE A 13 -3.03 -23.79 -27.00
N SER A 14 -3.15 -23.39 -28.27
CA SER A 14 -2.72 -22.07 -28.73
C SER A 14 -3.53 -20.93 -28.09
N VAL A 15 -4.83 -21.12 -27.88
CA VAL A 15 -5.70 -20.13 -27.21
C VAL A 15 -5.36 -20.01 -25.72
N LEU A 16 -4.97 -21.11 -25.07
CA LEU A 16 -4.60 -21.11 -23.65
C LEU A 16 -3.28 -20.36 -23.37
N LEU A 17 -2.34 -20.33 -24.33
CA LEU A 17 -1.06 -19.62 -24.21
C LEU A 17 -1.21 -18.09 -24.38
N LEU A 18 -2.24 -17.61 -25.07
CA LEU A 18 -2.52 -16.18 -25.26
C LEU A 18 -3.13 -15.52 -24.01
N ALA A 19 -3.70 -16.29 -23.08
CA ALA A 19 -4.26 -15.78 -21.83
C ALA A 19 -3.19 -15.46 -20.76
N CYS A 20 -1.91 -15.79 -21.00
CA CYS A 20 -0.83 -15.62 -20.03
C CYS A 20 -0.03 -14.31 -20.20
N CYS A 21 -0.45 -13.40 -21.07
CA CYS A 21 0.28 -12.15 -21.34
C CYS A 21 -0.62 -10.91 -21.32
N SER A 22 -1.25 -10.65 -20.17
CA SER A 22 -1.65 -9.28 -19.80
C SER A 22 -0.65 -8.74 -18.79
N LYS A 23 0.56 -8.43 -19.25
CA LYS A 23 1.46 -7.56 -18.49
C LYS A 23 0.99 -6.13 -18.69
N THR A 24 0.09 -5.70 -17.81
CA THR A 24 -0.22 -4.28 -17.65
C THR A 24 1.07 -3.59 -17.21
N THR A 25 1.60 -2.77 -18.09
CA THR A 25 2.66 -1.80 -17.78
C THR A 25 2.13 -0.81 -16.75
N SER A 26 2.59 -0.93 -15.52
CA SER A 26 2.51 0.14 -14.52
C SER A 26 3.92 0.41 -14.04
N THR A 27 4.45 1.53 -14.54
CA THR A 27 5.25 2.53 -13.84
C THR A 27 6.20 2.02 -12.74
N GLU A 28 7.50 2.14 -13.00
CA GLU A 28 8.60 2.32 -12.03
C GLU A 28 8.19 2.27 -10.53
N GLU A 29 8.00 1.07 -10.00
CA GLU A 29 7.91 0.87 -8.55
C GLU A 29 9.34 0.82 -8.01
N LYS A 30 9.77 1.96 -7.49
CA LYS A 30 10.89 2.10 -6.58
C LYS A 30 10.75 0.99 -5.52
N THR A 31 11.65 0.01 -5.56
CA THR A 31 11.61 -1.26 -4.81
C THR A 31 10.89 -1.11 -3.46
N GLU A 32 9.62 -1.51 -3.41
CA GLU A 32 8.90 -1.53 -2.14
C GLU A 32 9.56 -2.59 -1.27
N GLU A 33 10.09 -2.18 -0.11
CA GLU A 33 10.60 -3.12 0.88
C GLU A 33 9.51 -4.13 1.22
N SER A 34 9.86 -5.38 1.47
CA SER A 34 8.88 -6.40 1.84
C SER A 34 8.39 -6.18 3.27
N ILE A 35 7.09 -6.39 3.50
CA ILE A 35 6.50 -6.37 4.84
C ILE A 35 7.03 -7.58 5.63
N ILE A 36 7.67 -7.32 6.78
CA ILE A 36 8.18 -8.34 7.69
C ILE A 36 7.08 -8.80 8.64
N ARG A 37 6.24 -7.85 9.08
CA ARG A 37 5.12 -8.09 9.99
C ARG A 37 4.00 -7.10 9.69
N SER A 38 2.77 -7.55 9.79
CA SER A 38 1.60 -6.66 9.81
C SER A 38 0.81 -6.94 11.08
N ASP A 39 0.43 -5.89 11.80
CA ASP A 39 -0.46 -5.98 12.96
C ASP A 39 -1.87 -5.53 12.55
N SER A 40 -2.80 -6.49 12.53
CA SER A 40 -4.23 -6.21 12.43
C SER A 40 -4.84 -6.14 13.83
N ASN A 41 -5.30 -4.97 14.25
CA ASN A 41 -6.00 -4.82 15.53
C ASN A 41 -7.47 -5.22 15.37
N SER A 42 -7.93 -6.18 16.18
CA SER A 42 -9.31 -6.68 16.14
C SER A 42 -10.36 -5.60 16.43
N TYR A 43 -10.01 -4.59 17.24
CA TYR A 43 -10.94 -3.57 17.73
C TYR A 43 -10.66 -2.18 17.14
N ALA A 44 -9.40 -1.82 16.91
CA ALA A 44 -9.02 -0.53 16.33
C ALA A 44 -8.87 -0.62 14.81
N GLN A 45 -9.99 -0.56 14.08
CA GLN A 45 -10.01 -0.65 12.61
C GLN A 45 -9.75 0.68 11.89
N GLY A 46 -9.59 1.77 12.64
CA GLY A 46 -9.32 3.11 12.08
C GLY A 46 -7.91 3.26 11.50
N PHE A 47 -7.00 2.34 11.80
CA PHE A 47 -5.66 2.33 11.24
C PHE A 47 -5.08 0.90 11.20
N SER A 48 -4.01 0.71 10.43
CA SER A 48 -3.19 -0.49 10.42
C SER A 48 -1.70 -0.15 10.50
N ILE A 49 -0.89 -1.11 10.95
CA ILE A 49 0.56 -0.97 11.08
C ILE A 49 1.25 -2.10 10.33
N ASP A 50 2.13 -1.73 9.40
CA ASP A 50 3.02 -2.64 8.69
C ASP A 50 4.47 -2.31 9.05
N TYR A 51 5.24 -3.32 9.43
CA TYR A 51 6.66 -3.21 9.74
C TYR A 51 7.49 -3.68 8.54
N PHE A 52 8.42 -2.82 8.13
CA PHE A 52 9.44 -3.09 7.13
C PHE A 52 10.79 -3.16 7.85
N GLU A 53 11.84 -3.51 7.11
CA GLU A 53 13.18 -3.62 7.70
C GLU A 53 13.70 -2.26 8.16
N THR A 54 13.46 -1.21 7.35
CA THR A 54 14.05 0.11 7.61
C THR A 54 13.06 1.14 8.16
N TYR A 55 11.75 0.88 8.05
CA TYR A 55 10.70 1.80 8.52
C TYR A 55 9.43 1.07 8.96
N THR A 56 8.53 1.80 9.62
CA THR A 56 7.18 1.32 9.94
C THR A 56 6.15 2.18 9.22
N ARG A 57 5.21 1.56 8.51
CA ARG A 57 4.10 2.27 7.86
C ARG A 57 2.86 2.21 8.74
N VAL A 58 2.29 3.38 9.03
CA VAL A 58 0.98 3.51 9.67
C VAL A 58 0.00 4.02 8.63
N THR A 59 -1.04 3.24 8.35
CA THR A 59 -2.10 3.60 7.39
C THR A 59 -3.34 4.00 8.17
N VAL A 60 -3.80 5.22 7.99
CA VAL A 60 -5.05 5.73 8.60
C VAL A 60 -6.18 5.55 7.59
N ASN A 61 -7.24 4.86 8.01
CA ASN A 61 -8.41 4.59 7.18
C ASN A 61 -9.40 5.76 7.25
N ASN A 62 -10.08 6.03 6.14
CA ASN A 62 -11.10 7.07 6.08
C ASN A 62 -12.37 6.62 6.81
N ALA A 63 -12.75 7.36 7.86
CA ALA A 63 -13.91 7.04 8.69
C ALA A 63 -15.26 7.25 7.96
N TRP A 64 -15.27 8.11 6.93
CA TRP A 64 -16.47 8.44 6.16
C TRP A 64 -16.60 7.60 4.88
N GLN A 65 -15.50 7.08 4.35
CA GLN A 65 -15.47 6.25 3.14
C GLN A 65 -14.74 4.93 3.40
N LYS A 66 -15.51 3.85 3.59
CA LYS A 66 -14.95 2.52 3.86
C LYS A 66 -14.05 2.05 2.71
N GLY A 67 -12.90 1.49 3.06
CA GLY A 67 -11.92 0.98 2.09
C GLY A 67 -11.02 2.06 1.47
N VAL A 68 -11.24 3.34 1.79
CA VAL A 68 -10.38 4.43 1.33
C VAL A 68 -9.34 4.75 2.40
N VAL A 69 -8.08 4.86 2.00
CA VAL A 69 -7.00 5.33 2.87
C VAL A 69 -7.09 6.85 2.98
N LEU A 70 -7.14 7.35 4.22
CA LEU A 70 -7.12 8.80 4.49
C LEU A 70 -5.70 9.35 4.40
N LYS A 71 -4.74 8.68 5.05
CA LYS A 71 -3.34 9.12 5.07
C LYS A 71 -2.38 7.98 5.43
N LYS A 72 -1.16 8.04 4.91
CA LYS A 72 -0.06 7.13 5.27
C LYS A 72 1.05 7.90 5.97
N TYR A 73 1.63 7.30 7.00
CA TYR A 73 2.79 7.81 7.71
C TYR A 73 3.92 6.78 7.72
N TYR A 74 5.14 7.23 7.43
CA TYR A 74 6.35 6.42 7.43
C TYR A 74 7.22 6.80 8.62
N LEU A 75 7.22 5.97 9.65
CA LEU A 75 7.99 6.17 10.87
C LEU A 75 9.42 5.64 10.64
N VAL A 76 10.40 6.53 10.75
CA VAL A 76 11.81 6.25 10.48
C VAL A 76 12.70 6.66 11.65
N GLN A 77 13.80 5.96 11.86
CA GLN A 77 14.82 6.39 12.84
C GLN A 77 15.74 7.49 12.25
N ASP A 78 16.03 7.39 10.95
CA ASP A 78 16.82 8.35 10.18
C ASP A 78 15.98 8.96 9.05
N MET A 79 16.09 10.27 8.83
CA MET A 79 15.39 10.97 7.75
C MET A 79 15.90 10.57 6.35
N GLN A 80 17.12 10.04 6.27
CA GLN A 80 17.71 9.55 5.03
C GLN A 80 17.13 8.20 4.58
N THR A 81 16.43 7.48 5.45
CA THR A 81 15.76 6.21 5.10
C THR A 81 14.81 6.43 3.92
N ALA A 82 14.96 5.62 2.87
CA ALA A 82 14.08 5.68 1.71
C ALA A 82 12.67 5.23 2.11
N THR A 83 11.66 6.02 1.74
CA THR A 83 10.26 5.67 1.93
C THR A 83 9.50 5.98 0.65
N PRO A 84 8.35 5.33 0.41
CA PRO A 84 7.45 5.74 -0.65
C PRO A 84 7.02 7.22 -0.51
N SER A 85 6.70 7.86 -1.63
CA SER A 85 6.35 9.28 -1.70
C SER A 85 4.86 9.56 -1.49
N ASP A 86 4.04 8.53 -1.32
CA ASP A 86 2.57 8.60 -1.20
C ASP A 86 2.09 8.86 0.24
N GLY A 87 3.00 9.24 1.14
CA GLY A 87 2.72 9.46 2.54
C GLY A 87 3.74 10.38 3.19
N GLN A 88 3.54 10.65 4.47
CA GLN A 88 4.35 11.59 5.22
C GLN A 88 5.41 10.85 6.05
N LYS A 89 6.68 11.19 5.83
CA LYS A 89 7.79 10.67 6.64
C LYS A 89 7.85 11.39 8.00
N ILE A 90 7.99 10.63 9.08
CA ILE A 90 8.08 11.12 10.46
C ILE A 90 9.25 10.44 11.16
N ARG A 91 10.14 11.24 11.76
CA ARG A 91 11.23 10.72 12.58
C ARG A 91 10.75 10.33 13.98
N ILE A 92 11.15 9.14 14.43
CA ILE A 92 10.94 8.65 15.80
C ILE A 92 12.26 8.64 16.60
N PRO A 93 12.21 8.81 17.94
CA PRO A 93 11.02 9.17 18.73
C PRO A 93 10.55 10.59 18.42
N ILE A 94 9.24 10.83 18.55
CA ILE A 94 8.64 12.15 18.34
C ILE A 94 9.10 13.07 19.48
N THR A 95 9.70 14.21 19.13
CA THR A 95 10.25 15.16 20.11
C THR A 95 9.31 16.32 20.44
N SER A 96 8.32 16.60 19.59
CA SER A 96 7.35 17.67 19.78
C SER A 96 6.05 17.33 19.08
N ILE A 97 4.92 17.66 19.69
CA ILE A 97 3.57 17.50 19.14
C ILE A 97 2.71 18.67 19.60
N VAL A 98 1.86 19.16 18.70
CA VAL A 98 0.77 20.07 19.03
C VAL A 98 -0.53 19.29 18.86
N ALA A 99 -1.28 19.14 19.94
CA ALA A 99 -2.61 18.54 19.92
C ALA A 99 -3.65 19.65 20.11
N ASN A 100 -4.56 19.82 19.15
CA ASN A 100 -5.70 20.71 19.27
C ASN A 100 -6.94 19.92 19.72
N SER A 101 -7.81 20.56 20.52
CA SER A 101 -9.17 20.06 20.71
C SER A 101 -9.98 20.35 19.46
N CYS A 102 -10.88 19.43 19.08
CA CYS A 102 -11.67 19.49 17.84
C CYS A 102 -12.53 20.75 17.66
N SER A 103 -12.56 21.66 18.63
CA SER A 103 -13.36 22.90 18.60
C SER A 103 -12.68 24.08 17.88
N HIS A 104 -11.36 24.06 17.63
CA HIS A 104 -10.61 25.22 17.12
C HIS A 104 -9.74 24.91 15.88
N PHE A 105 -10.32 24.27 14.86
CA PHE A 105 -9.61 24.02 13.60
C PHE A 105 -9.50 25.27 12.70
N GLU A 106 -10.41 26.22 12.85
CA GLU A 106 -10.52 27.41 11.98
C GLU A 106 -9.32 28.36 12.06
N PHE A 107 -8.48 28.28 13.11
CA PHE A 107 -7.36 29.21 13.33
C PHE A 107 -6.02 28.76 12.72
N LEU A 108 -5.92 27.54 12.20
CA LEU A 108 -4.66 27.04 11.61
C LEU A 108 -4.61 27.20 10.08
N SER A 109 -5.68 27.67 9.45
CA SER A 109 -5.72 27.98 8.01
C SER A 109 -5.62 29.47 7.69
N MET A 110 -5.21 30.30 8.65
CA MET A 110 -5.00 31.75 8.47
C MET A 110 -3.52 32.10 8.29
#